data_AF-A0A358PDR3-F1
#
_entry.id   AF-A0A358PDR3-F1
#
_cell.length_a   1.000
_cell.length_b   1.000
_cell.length_c   1.000
_cell.angle_alpha   90.00
_cell.angle_beta   90.00
_cell.angle_gamma   90.00
#
_symmetry.space_group_name_H-M   'P 1'
#
loop_
_entity.id
_entity.type
_entity.pdbx_description
1 polymer ?
#
loop_
_entity_poly.entity_id
_entity_poly.type
_entity_poly.pdbx_seq_one_letter_code
_entity_poly.pdbx_strand_id
1 'polypeptide(L)'
;VDGLVFAHDVHLSRPSRDVTLFHRLLANASDKINPEFGLEMGWMESLDCSPLAPRDTALPHMILQRHNGVVGESYASLVDRLVARLGYGAVVRLAPQACWQPEAAQSLELPDPSQIFTKTDEKPGWLGDPASGTAPPRPIRLLAYPHPVDVVALLPDHPPAQFIWQRRIHKIIHATGPERIAPAWWQAPAGSRTRDYFRLRDDQGAGFWLYREGLPERHETPSWFLHGFFA
;
A
#
# COMPACT_ATOMS: atom_id res chain seq x y z
N VAL A 1 38.61 -0.26 29.69
CA VAL A 1 37.46 -1.17 29.60
C VAL A 1 36.30 -0.28 29.24
N ASP A 2 36.00 -0.20 27.96
CA ASP A 2 35.47 1.04 27.37
C ASP A 2 33.95 1.15 27.46
N GLY A 3 33.29 0.31 28.27
CA GLY A 3 31.88 0.48 28.66
C GLY A 3 30.88 0.53 27.50
N LEU A 4 31.27 0.05 26.31
CA LEU A 4 30.43 0.09 25.12
C LEU A 4 29.25 -0.86 25.27
N VAL A 5 28.04 -0.33 25.13
CA VAL A 5 26.80 -1.10 25.16
C VAL A 5 26.24 -1.15 23.75
N PHE A 6 26.06 -2.37 23.23
CA PHE A 6 25.37 -2.63 21.97
C PHE A 6 23.99 -3.18 22.26
N ALA A 7 22.97 -2.64 21.59
CA ALA A 7 21.59 -3.10 21.70
C ALA A 7 21.06 -3.49 20.33
N HIS A 8 20.24 -4.53 20.30
CA HIS A 8 19.50 -4.92 19.10
C HIS A 8 18.06 -5.27 19.46
N ASP A 9 17.15 -4.43 18.98
CA ASP A 9 15.73 -4.65 19.18
C ASP A 9 15.17 -5.65 18.16
N VAL A 10 14.33 -6.55 18.65
CA VAL A 10 13.55 -7.50 17.85
C VAL A 10 12.08 -7.23 18.11
N HIS A 11 11.32 -7.11 17.03
CA HIS A 11 9.88 -6.89 17.09
C HIS A 11 9.12 -8.13 16.65
N LEU A 12 8.00 -8.39 17.33
CA LEU A 12 7.03 -9.42 16.97
C LEU A 12 5.71 -8.74 16.61
N SER A 13 5.11 -9.17 15.51
CA SER A 13 3.80 -8.72 15.03
C SER A 13 2.65 -9.25 15.89
N ARG A 14 2.90 -10.31 16.67
CA ARG A 14 1.99 -10.81 17.69
C ARG A 14 2.80 -11.32 18.90
N PRO A 15 2.21 -11.34 20.10
CA PRO A 15 2.83 -11.98 21.25
C PRO A 15 3.17 -13.44 20.90
N SER A 16 4.41 -13.85 21.16
CA SER A 16 4.87 -15.20 20.84
C SER A 16 5.76 -15.73 21.95
N ARG A 17 5.75 -17.06 22.11
CA ARG A 17 6.65 -17.83 22.99
C ARG A 17 7.33 -18.96 22.23
N ASP A 18 7.38 -18.88 20.90
CA ASP A 18 8.00 -19.89 20.04
C ASP A 18 9.52 -19.68 19.97
N VAL A 19 10.25 -20.60 20.59
CA VAL A 19 11.71 -20.60 20.63
C VAL A 19 12.34 -20.62 19.24
N THR A 20 11.72 -21.30 18.26
CA THR A 20 12.29 -21.42 16.91
C THR A 20 12.17 -20.11 16.15
N LEU A 21 11.07 -19.39 16.33
CA LEU A 21 10.89 -18.05 15.80
C LEU A 21 11.92 -17.09 16.41
N PHE A 22 12.09 -17.10 17.74
CA PHE A 22 13.06 -16.26 18.43
C PHE A 22 14.49 -16.48 17.96
N HIS A 23 14.96 -17.73 17.88
CA HIS A 23 16.29 -18.04 17.36
C HIS A 23 16.48 -17.53 15.94
N ARG A 24 15.44 -17.63 15.11
CA ARG A 24 15.51 -17.17 13.72
C ARG A 24 15.60 -15.66 13.60
N LEU A 25 14.90 -14.91 14.45
CA LEU A 25 14.95 -13.44 14.44
C LEU A 25 16.30 -12.92 14.95
N LEU A 26 16.90 -13.63 15.90
CA LEU A 26 18.23 -13.31 16.44
C LEU A 26 19.40 -13.82 15.58
N ALA A 27 19.13 -14.59 14.51
CA ALA A 27 20.18 -15.19 13.69
C ALA A 27 21.11 -14.14 13.05
N ASN A 28 20.62 -12.92 12.82
CA ASN A 28 21.40 -11.81 12.26
C ASN A 28 21.85 -10.81 13.34
N ALA A 29 21.75 -11.16 14.62
CA ALA A 29 22.18 -10.28 15.70
C ALA A 29 23.69 -10.01 15.65
N SER A 30 24.49 -10.96 15.15
CA SER A 30 25.94 -10.78 14.96
C SER A 30 26.30 -9.68 13.96
N ASP A 31 25.43 -9.38 13.00
CA ASP A 31 25.66 -8.31 12.02
C ASP A 31 25.56 -6.92 12.67
N LYS A 32 24.79 -6.80 13.76
CA LYS A 32 24.56 -5.55 14.49
C LYS A 32 25.40 -5.44 15.76
N ILE A 33 25.65 -6.57 16.42
CA ILE A 33 26.47 -6.66 17.63
C ILE A 33 27.76 -7.35 17.23
N ASN A 34 28.78 -6.56 16.90
CA ASN A 34 30.13 -7.06 16.65
C ASN A 34 30.97 -6.89 17.93
N PRO A 35 31.14 -7.94 18.74
CA PRO A 35 31.84 -7.81 20.01
C PRO A 35 33.37 -7.74 19.88
N GLU A 36 33.94 -7.91 18.68
CA GLU A 36 35.39 -8.00 18.37
C GLU A 36 36.20 -8.88 19.35
N PHE A 37 36.49 -8.39 20.55
CA PHE A 37 37.26 -9.01 21.62
C PHE A 37 36.42 -9.82 22.64
N GLY A 38 35.09 -9.78 22.57
CA GLY A 38 34.20 -10.62 23.38
C GLY A 38 33.10 -9.86 24.12
N LEU A 39 32.20 -10.61 24.77
CA LEU A 39 31.09 -10.08 25.55
C LEU A 39 31.33 -10.34 27.05
N GLU A 40 31.37 -9.29 27.86
CA GLU A 40 31.52 -9.42 29.33
C GLU A 40 30.18 -9.72 30.02
N MET A 41 29.10 -9.12 29.53
CA MET A 41 27.75 -9.26 30.08
C MET A 41 26.70 -9.14 28.97
N GLY A 42 25.59 -9.86 29.11
CA GLY A 42 24.43 -9.72 28.25
C GLY A 42 23.16 -9.93 29.05
N TRP A 43 22.12 -9.17 28.72
CA TRP A 43 20.78 -9.36 29.24
C TRP A 43 19.78 -9.25 28.09
N MET A 44 18.58 -9.73 28.34
CA MET A 44 17.45 -9.56 27.44
C MET A 44 16.29 -9.03 28.25
N GLU A 45 15.61 -8.05 27.70
CA GLU A 45 14.39 -7.51 28.28
C GLU A 45 13.26 -7.63 27.27
N SER A 46 12.04 -7.83 27.78
CA SER A 46 10.82 -7.81 26.98
C SER A 46 10.09 -6.52 27.29
N LEU A 47 10.11 -5.58 26.34
CA LEU A 47 9.53 -4.25 26.51
C LEU A 47 7.99 -4.26 26.46
N ASP A 48 7.41 -5.19 25.70
CA ASP A 48 5.96 -5.37 25.59
C ASP A 48 5.58 -6.84 25.79
N CYS A 49 4.65 -7.08 26.70
CA CYS A 49 4.23 -8.41 27.14
C CYS A 49 2.70 -8.45 27.18
N SER A 50 2.11 -9.33 26.38
CA SER A 50 0.67 -9.57 26.38
C SER A 50 0.34 -11.00 26.79
N PRO A 51 -0.79 -11.23 27.49
CA PRO A 51 -1.18 -12.57 27.91
C PRO A 51 -1.45 -13.45 26.69
N LEU A 52 -0.83 -14.63 26.67
CA LEU A 52 -1.07 -15.65 25.66
C LEU A 52 -1.98 -16.75 26.21
N ALA A 53 -3.04 -17.07 25.47
CA ALA A 53 -3.89 -18.23 25.78
C ALA A 53 -3.02 -19.50 25.90
N PRO A 54 -3.34 -20.42 26.83
CA PRO A 54 -2.64 -21.70 26.95
C PRO A 54 -2.52 -22.41 25.60
N ARG A 55 -1.38 -23.04 25.32
CA ARG A 55 -1.26 -23.86 24.11
C ARG A 55 -2.20 -25.05 24.29
N ASP A 56 -3.26 -25.09 23.50
CA ASP A 56 -4.02 -26.31 23.26
C ASP A 56 -3.09 -27.28 22.51
N THR A 57 -2.35 -28.10 23.26
CA THR A 57 -1.72 -29.30 22.72
C THR A 57 -2.84 -30.20 22.23
N ALA A 58 -3.11 -30.16 20.93
CA ALA A 58 -4.12 -31.03 20.34
C ALA A 58 -3.73 -32.48 20.60
N LEU A 59 -4.68 -33.26 21.11
CA LEU A 59 -4.53 -34.72 21.14
C LEU A 59 -4.36 -35.21 19.68
N PRO A 60 -3.51 -36.22 19.41
CA PRO A 60 -3.10 -36.61 18.06
C PRO A 60 -4.23 -36.90 17.05
N HIS A 61 -5.46 -37.14 17.51
CA HIS A 61 -6.62 -37.49 16.70
C HIS A 61 -7.47 -36.29 16.21
N MET A 62 -7.17 -35.06 16.65
CA MET A 62 -7.97 -33.85 16.32
C MET A 62 -7.35 -32.95 15.24
N ILE A 63 -6.27 -33.39 14.59
CA ILE A 63 -5.46 -32.59 13.64
C ILE A 63 -6.28 -32.12 12.41
N LEU A 64 -7.36 -32.82 12.04
CA LEU A 64 -8.10 -32.56 10.80
C LEU A 64 -8.98 -31.30 10.80
N GLN A 65 -9.20 -30.62 11.93
CA GLN A 65 -10.16 -29.49 12.02
C GLN A 65 -9.52 -28.10 12.14
N ARG A 66 -8.19 -27.96 12.23
CA ARG A 66 -7.54 -26.68 12.61
C ARG A 66 -6.84 -25.96 11.46
N HIS A 67 -7.48 -25.82 10.30
CA HIS A 67 -6.86 -25.12 9.16
C HIS A 67 -6.74 -23.60 9.31
N ASN A 68 -7.62 -22.93 10.07
CA ASN A 68 -7.60 -21.46 10.20
C ASN A 68 -6.47 -20.91 11.09
N GLY A 69 -6.03 -21.68 12.10
CA GLY A 69 -4.95 -21.23 13.00
C GLY A 69 -3.60 -21.18 12.30
N VAL A 70 -3.30 -22.18 11.47
CA VAL A 70 -2.01 -22.38 10.81
C VAL A 70 -1.69 -21.25 9.81
N VAL A 71 -2.69 -20.74 9.09
CA VAL A 71 -2.49 -19.64 8.13
C VAL A 71 -2.12 -18.34 8.85
N GLY A 72 -2.70 -18.06 10.01
CA GLY A 72 -2.37 -16.86 10.80
C GLY A 72 -0.99 -16.91 11.42
N GLU A 73 -0.53 -18.10 11.81
CA GLU A 73 0.86 -18.27 12.26
C GLU A 73 1.85 -18.04 11.12
N SER A 74 1.52 -18.53 9.92
CA SER A 74 2.35 -18.34 8.72
C SER A 74 2.44 -16.86 8.32
N TYR A 75 1.34 -16.12 8.39
CA TYR A 75 1.34 -14.69 8.07
C TYR A 75 2.12 -13.87 9.10
N ALA A 76 1.86 -14.05 10.39
CA ALA A 76 2.58 -13.33 11.44
C ALA A 76 4.09 -13.61 11.36
N SER A 77 4.47 -14.89 11.17
CA SER A 77 5.88 -15.26 10.98
C SER A 77 6.51 -14.67 9.71
N LEU A 78 5.73 -14.45 8.66
CA LEU A 78 6.21 -13.73 7.47
C LEU A 78 6.47 -12.25 7.79
N VAL A 79 5.51 -11.58 8.45
CA VAL A 79 5.67 -10.17 8.85
C VAL A 79 6.88 -9.99 9.76
N ASP A 80 7.03 -10.84 10.78
CA ASP A 80 8.16 -10.77 11.72
C ASP A 80 9.51 -10.87 11.01
N ARG A 81 9.62 -11.80 10.05
CA ARG A 81 10.85 -11.96 9.25
C ARG A 81 11.14 -10.75 8.37
N LEU A 82 10.12 -10.18 7.75
CA LEU A 82 10.27 -8.99 6.92
C LEU A 82 10.66 -7.79 7.77
N VAL A 83 10.04 -7.60 8.94
CA VAL A 83 10.36 -6.52 9.88
C VAL A 83 11.77 -6.67 10.46
N ALA A 84 12.17 -7.87 10.87
CA ALA A 84 13.53 -8.11 11.39
C ALA A 84 14.62 -7.82 10.34
N ARG A 85 14.33 -8.07 9.06
CA ARG A 85 15.28 -7.83 7.96
C ARG A 85 15.27 -6.38 7.46
N LEU A 86 14.10 -5.79 7.26
CA LEU A 86 13.92 -4.47 6.63
C LEU A 86 13.87 -3.33 7.65
N GLY A 87 13.65 -3.64 8.93
CA GLY A 87 13.44 -2.68 10.00
C GLY A 87 11.96 -2.47 10.32
N TYR A 88 11.71 -1.97 11.53
CA TYR A 88 10.38 -1.59 11.97
C TYR A 88 9.82 -0.44 11.12
N GLY A 89 8.55 -0.53 10.72
CA GLY A 89 7.88 0.46 9.87
C GLY A 89 8.15 0.33 8.36
N ALA A 90 9.11 -0.50 7.93
CA ALA A 90 9.39 -0.72 6.50
C ALA A 90 8.37 -1.65 5.81
N VAL A 91 7.68 -2.48 6.59
CA VAL A 91 6.63 -3.38 6.11
C VAL A 91 5.29 -2.71 6.38
N VAL A 92 4.49 -2.52 5.34
CA VAL A 92 3.19 -1.86 5.38
C VAL A 92 2.19 -2.62 4.53
N ARG A 93 0.90 -2.44 4.82
CA ARG A 93 -0.22 -2.92 4.00
C ARG A 93 -1.03 -1.73 3.48
N LEU A 94 -1.68 -1.93 2.34
CA LEU A 94 -2.65 -0.97 1.80
C LEU A 94 -4.04 -1.29 2.34
N ALA A 95 -4.66 -0.31 3.00
CA ALA A 95 -6.05 -0.39 3.43
C ALA A 95 -6.93 0.55 2.61
N PRO A 96 -8.14 0.12 2.20
CA PRO A 96 -9.05 0.97 1.49
C PRO A 96 -9.60 2.05 2.43
N GLN A 97 -9.68 3.28 1.94
CA GLN A 97 -10.26 4.40 2.66
C GLN A 97 -11.43 4.95 1.84
N ALA A 98 -12.55 5.23 2.50
CA ALA A 98 -13.76 5.75 1.88
C ALA A 98 -13.57 7.24 1.50
N CYS A 99 -12.77 7.49 0.46
CA CYS A 99 -12.47 8.80 -0.07
C CYS A 99 -12.63 8.80 -1.59
N TRP A 100 -13.33 9.81 -2.11
CA TRP A 100 -13.48 9.96 -3.56
C TRP A 100 -12.20 10.51 -4.20
N GLN A 101 -11.31 11.17 -3.46
CA GLN A 101 -10.01 11.59 -3.98
C GLN A 101 -9.09 10.38 -4.17
N PRO A 102 -8.51 10.18 -5.36
CA PRO A 102 -7.67 9.01 -5.64
C PRO A 102 -6.48 8.85 -4.69
N GLU A 103 -5.84 9.96 -4.33
CA GLU A 103 -4.63 10.00 -3.50
C GLU A 103 -4.90 9.62 -2.03
N ALA A 104 -6.14 9.80 -1.58
CA ALA A 104 -6.57 9.52 -0.21
C ALA A 104 -7.57 8.36 -0.13
N ALA A 105 -7.78 7.64 -1.23
CA ALA A 105 -8.65 6.46 -1.30
C ALA A 105 -7.99 5.22 -0.68
N GLN A 106 -6.73 5.33 -0.28
CA GLN A 106 -5.97 4.27 0.37
C GLN A 106 -5.04 4.84 1.43
N SER A 107 -4.81 4.07 2.49
CA SER A 107 -3.83 4.37 3.52
C SER A 107 -2.77 3.27 3.61
N LEU A 108 -1.57 3.66 4.05
CA LEU A 108 -0.53 2.71 4.45
C LEU A 108 -0.68 2.46 5.95
N GLU A 109 -0.89 1.20 6.31
CA GLU A 109 -1.04 0.77 7.69
C GLU A 109 0.05 -0.23 8.05
N LEU A 110 0.43 -0.29 9.33
CA LEU A 110 1.29 -1.35 9.81
C LEU A 110 0.54 -2.70 9.73
N PRO A 111 1.22 -3.80 9.37
CA PRO A 111 0.59 -5.11 9.32
C PRO A 111 0.13 -5.53 10.71
N ASP A 112 -1.18 -5.68 10.87
CA ASP A 112 -1.79 -6.27 12.06
C ASP A 112 -2.25 -7.70 11.74
N PRO A 113 -1.61 -8.75 12.30
CA PRO A 113 -1.99 -10.14 12.05
C PRO A 113 -3.42 -10.47 12.51
N SER A 114 -3.98 -9.72 13.47
CA SER A 114 -5.32 -9.97 14.00
C SER A 114 -6.42 -9.58 12.99
N GLN A 115 -6.14 -8.63 12.11
CA GLN A 115 -7.10 -8.06 11.16
C GLN A 115 -7.28 -8.91 9.88
N ILE A 116 -6.49 -9.97 9.69
CA ILE A 116 -6.60 -10.84 8.51
C ILE A 116 -7.68 -11.89 8.68
N PHE A 117 -7.99 -12.25 9.93
CA PHE A 117 -8.96 -13.30 10.27
C PHE A 117 -10.25 -12.75 10.88
N THR A 118 -10.33 -11.44 11.13
CA THR A 118 -11.63 -10.78 11.32
C THR A 118 -12.36 -10.87 9.99
N LYS A 119 -13.18 -11.92 9.87
CA LYS A 119 -14.27 -12.06 8.90
C LYS A 119 -14.81 -10.68 8.58
N THR A 120 -14.56 -10.22 7.36
CA THR A 120 -15.38 -9.24 6.62
C THR A 120 -16.24 -8.37 7.53
N ASP A 121 -15.65 -7.34 8.15
CA ASP A 121 -16.42 -6.11 8.22
C ASP A 121 -16.89 -5.84 6.80
N GLU A 122 -18.17 -5.54 6.63
CA GLU A 122 -18.93 -5.37 5.38
C GLU A 122 -18.39 -4.24 4.47
N LYS A 123 -17.13 -3.85 4.64
CA LYS A 123 -16.39 -3.03 3.72
C LYS A 123 -16.02 -3.93 2.54
N PRO A 124 -16.49 -3.63 1.32
CA PRO A 124 -15.98 -4.31 0.14
C PRO A 124 -14.47 -4.18 0.18
N GLY A 125 -13.77 -5.30 0.30
CA GLY A 125 -12.31 -5.31 0.25
C GLY A 125 -11.83 -4.78 -1.11
N TRP A 126 -10.53 -4.81 -1.36
CA TRP A 126 -9.97 -4.50 -2.69
C TRP A 126 -10.59 -5.35 -3.83
N LEU A 127 -11.18 -6.50 -3.49
CA LEU A 127 -11.90 -7.43 -4.36
C LEU A 127 -13.42 -7.47 -4.09
N GLY A 128 -13.95 -6.53 -3.30
CA GLY A 128 -15.38 -6.38 -3.13
C GLY A 128 -16.04 -6.11 -4.48
N ASP A 129 -17.35 -6.38 -4.57
CA ASP A 129 -18.09 -6.27 -5.82
C ASP A 129 -17.75 -4.93 -6.50
N PRO A 130 -17.09 -4.92 -7.68
CA PRO A 130 -16.63 -3.69 -8.34
C PRO A 130 -17.79 -2.77 -8.72
N ALA A 131 -19.03 -3.22 -8.51
CA ALA A 131 -20.26 -2.50 -8.69
C ALA A 131 -20.49 -1.44 -7.58
N SER A 132 -19.59 -0.47 -7.46
CA SER A 132 -20.14 0.89 -7.37
C SER A 132 -20.77 1.14 -8.75
N GLY A 133 -22.07 0.86 -8.89
CA GLY A 133 -22.78 0.96 -10.17
C GLY A 133 -22.72 2.36 -10.83
N THR A 134 -22.18 3.34 -10.11
CA THR A 134 -22.04 4.73 -10.53
C THR A 134 -20.60 5.21 -10.70
N ALA A 135 -19.60 4.57 -10.08
CA ALA A 135 -18.21 5.03 -10.16
C ALA A 135 -17.40 4.22 -11.20
N PRO A 136 -16.69 4.88 -12.13
CA PRO A 136 -15.84 4.18 -13.09
C PRO A 136 -14.67 3.47 -12.39
N PRO A 137 -14.13 2.39 -12.99
CA PRO A 137 -12.97 1.69 -12.45
C PRO A 137 -11.75 2.60 -12.39
N ARG A 138 -11.02 2.49 -11.28
CA ARG A 138 -9.78 3.23 -10.97
C ARG A 138 -8.54 2.43 -11.41
N PRO A 139 -7.40 3.09 -11.66
CA PRO A 139 -6.17 2.41 -12.08
C PRO A 139 -5.62 1.49 -10.99
N ILE A 140 -4.90 0.43 -11.40
CA ILE A 140 -4.24 -0.49 -10.47
C ILE A 140 -2.99 0.12 -9.84
N ARG A 141 -2.35 1.06 -10.55
CA ARG A 141 -1.17 1.79 -10.08
C ARG A 141 -1.42 3.28 -10.20
N LEU A 142 -1.41 3.97 -9.07
CA LEU A 142 -1.37 5.42 -8.99
C LEU A 142 0.09 5.89 -8.85
N LEU A 143 0.44 6.97 -9.55
CA LEU A 143 1.72 7.65 -9.38
C LEU A 143 1.68 8.49 -8.10
N ALA A 144 2.79 8.53 -7.36
CA ALA A 144 2.90 9.37 -6.16
C ALA A 144 2.72 10.87 -6.47
N TYR A 145 3.20 11.29 -7.63
CA TYR A 145 3.01 12.63 -8.16
C TYR A 145 2.55 12.53 -9.61
N PRO A 146 1.49 13.25 -9.99
CA PRO A 146 1.08 13.34 -11.39
C PRO A 146 2.20 13.92 -12.26
N HIS A 147 2.44 13.31 -13.41
CA HIS A 147 3.45 13.78 -14.35
C HIS A 147 2.82 14.68 -15.42
N PRO A 148 3.33 15.90 -15.65
CA PRO A 148 2.84 16.73 -16.75
C PRO A 148 3.09 16.04 -18.09
N VAL A 149 2.12 16.13 -18.99
CA VAL A 149 2.20 15.55 -20.34
C VAL A 149 1.76 16.58 -21.38
N ASP A 150 2.45 16.59 -22.51
CA ASP A 150 2.01 17.37 -23.66
C ASP A 150 0.96 16.58 -24.41
N VAL A 151 -0.16 17.22 -24.73
CA VAL A 151 -1.25 16.58 -25.46
C VAL A 151 -1.50 17.27 -26.79
N VAL A 152 -1.93 16.47 -27.77
CA VAL A 152 -2.52 16.99 -28.99
C VAL A 152 -4.00 16.65 -28.94
N ALA A 153 -4.81 17.62 -28.51
CA ALA A 153 -6.25 17.51 -28.47
C ALA A 153 -6.87 18.03 -29.76
N LEU A 154 -7.83 17.29 -30.31
CA LEU A 154 -8.56 17.70 -31.51
C LEU A 154 -9.58 18.80 -31.18
N LEU A 155 -10.19 18.75 -30.00
CA LEU A 155 -11.16 19.72 -29.51
C LEU A 155 -10.94 20.02 -28.01
N PRO A 156 -11.32 21.21 -27.51
CA PRO A 156 -11.08 21.62 -26.12
C PRO A 156 -11.72 20.71 -25.06
N ASP A 157 -12.90 20.14 -25.34
CA ASP A 157 -13.70 19.35 -24.40
C ASP A 157 -13.51 17.84 -24.53
N HIS A 158 -12.71 17.40 -25.49
CA HIS A 158 -12.54 16.00 -25.80
C HIS A 158 -11.23 15.44 -25.22
N PRO A 159 -11.16 14.12 -25.00
CA PRO A 159 -9.89 13.47 -24.70
C PRO A 159 -8.88 13.73 -25.84
N PRO A 160 -7.58 13.74 -25.53
CA PRO A 160 -6.56 13.98 -26.53
C PRO A 160 -6.52 12.86 -27.56
N ALA A 161 -6.03 13.17 -28.77
CA ALA A 161 -5.81 12.14 -29.81
C ALA A 161 -4.47 11.42 -29.60
N GLN A 162 -3.49 12.13 -29.05
CA GLN A 162 -2.21 11.58 -28.63
C GLN A 162 -1.62 12.42 -27.50
N PHE A 163 -0.74 11.82 -26.72
CA PHE A 163 0.06 12.54 -25.72
C PHE A 163 1.52 12.12 -25.80
N ILE A 164 2.41 12.98 -25.31
CA ILE A 164 3.84 12.75 -25.25
C ILE A 164 4.23 12.56 -23.80
N TRP A 165 4.80 11.40 -23.49
CA TRP A 165 5.31 11.09 -22.15
C TRP A 165 6.63 10.35 -22.27
N GLN A 166 7.61 10.73 -21.44
CA GLN A 166 8.97 10.17 -21.51
C GLN A 166 9.57 10.16 -22.93
N ARG A 167 9.32 11.23 -23.71
CA ARG A 167 9.77 11.40 -25.11
C ARG A 167 9.18 10.37 -26.09
N ARG A 168 8.14 9.64 -25.70
CA ARG A 168 7.39 8.72 -26.56
C ARG A 168 6.01 9.28 -26.85
N ILE A 169 5.57 9.12 -28.09
CA ILE A 169 4.23 9.50 -28.53
C ILE A 169 3.32 8.29 -28.28
N HIS A 170 2.25 8.51 -27.52
CA HIS A 170 1.19 7.53 -27.27
C HIS A 170 -0.04 7.95 -28.05
N LYS A 171 -0.37 7.20 -29.11
CA LYS A 171 -1.55 7.44 -29.93
C LYS A 171 -2.76 6.76 -29.29
N ILE A 172 -3.79 7.53 -29.00
CA ILE A 172 -4.97 7.04 -28.28
C ILE A 172 -5.94 6.40 -29.27
N ILE A 173 -6.32 5.15 -29.01
CA ILE A 173 -7.30 4.40 -29.81
C ILE A 173 -8.66 4.30 -29.12
N HIS A 174 -8.69 4.45 -27.78
CA HIS A 174 -9.92 4.42 -27.01
C HIS A 174 -9.82 5.39 -25.84
N ALA A 175 -10.91 6.11 -25.58
CA ALA A 175 -11.01 7.05 -24.48
C ALA A 175 -12.39 6.97 -23.84
N THR A 176 -12.44 7.01 -22.51
CA THR A 176 -13.68 7.07 -21.72
C THR A 176 -13.56 8.12 -20.63
N GLY A 177 -14.60 8.92 -20.43
CA GLY A 177 -14.64 10.01 -19.45
C GLY A 177 -15.47 11.20 -19.94
N PRO A 178 -15.43 12.35 -19.25
CA PRO A 178 -14.62 12.61 -18.05
C PRO A 178 -15.24 12.07 -16.76
N GLU A 179 -14.42 11.57 -15.84
CA GLU A 179 -14.76 11.48 -14.42
C GLU A 179 -14.34 12.80 -13.75
N ARG A 180 -15.32 13.61 -13.34
CA ARG A 180 -15.06 14.91 -12.74
C ARG A 180 -14.88 14.77 -11.23
N ILE A 181 -13.68 15.06 -10.74
CA ILE A 181 -13.31 15.00 -9.32
C ILE A 181 -13.00 16.42 -8.83
N ALA A 182 -13.86 16.92 -7.95
CA ALA A 182 -13.63 18.17 -7.26
C ALA A 182 -12.71 17.97 -6.03
N PRO A 183 -11.86 18.95 -5.71
CA PRO A 183 -11.09 18.92 -4.47
C PRO A 183 -12.02 18.97 -3.25
N ALA A 184 -11.56 18.48 -2.10
CA ALA A 184 -12.31 18.57 -0.84
C ALA A 184 -12.44 20.02 -0.42
N TRP A 185 -13.59 20.64 -0.71
CA TRP A 185 -13.81 22.08 -0.54
C TRP A 185 -13.58 22.59 0.90
N TRP A 186 -13.65 21.72 1.90
CA TRP A 186 -13.41 22.04 3.31
C TRP A 186 -11.94 21.96 3.76
N GLN A 187 -11.04 21.39 2.93
CA GLN A 187 -9.61 21.20 3.24
C GLN A 187 -8.69 21.77 2.17
N ALA A 188 -9.19 21.91 0.94
CA ALA A 188 -8.40 22.29 -0.20
C ALA A 188 -7.96 23.76 -0.10
N PRO A 189 -6.69 24.07 -0.36
CA PRO A 189 -6.22 25.45 -0.47
C PRO A 189 -7.05 26.23 -1.49
N ALA A 190 -7.24 27.53 -1.24
CA ALA A 190 -7.89 28.43 -2.18
C ALA A 190 -7.17 28.37 -3.54
N GLY A 191 -7.93 28.19 -4.62
CA GLY A 191 -7.41 28.04 -5.99
C GLY A 191 -7.20 26.58 -6.44
N SER A 192 -7.47 25.59 -5.59
CA SER A 192 -7.50 24.18 -6.01
C SER A 192 -8.54 23.97 -7.12
N ARG A 193 -8.09 23.43 -8.26
CA ARG A 193 -8.94 23.26 -9.45
C ARG A 193 -9.62 21.89 -9.48
N THR A 194 -10.77 21.85 -10.14
CA THR A 194 -11.45 20.58 -10.46
C THR A 194 -10.68 19.83 -11.53
N ARG A 195 -10.64 18.50 -11.42
CA ARG A 195 -9.92 17.61 -12.34
C ARG A 195 -10.91 16.79 -13.14
N ASP A 196 -10.77 16.82 -14.47
CA ASP A 196 -11.50 15.92 -15.37
C ASP A 196 -10.58 14.77 -15.76
N TYR A 197 -10.88 13.56 -15.28
CA TYR A 197 -10.11 12.35 -15.53
C TYR A 197 -10.62 11.57 -16.75
N PHE A 198 -9.69 11.06 -17.55
CA PHE A 198 -9.93 10.27 -18.74
C PHE A 198 -9.17 8.96 -18.65
N ARG A 199 -9.86 7.88 -18.99
CA ARG A 199 -9.27 6.54 -19.15
C ARG A 199 -8.94 6.36 -20.62
N LEU A 200 -7.67 6.20 -20.93
CA LEU A 200 -7.16 6.16 -22.29
C LEU A 200 -6.50 4.80 -22.54
N ARG A 201 -6.64 4.28 -23.75
CA ARG A 201 -5.86 3.15 -24.24
C ARG A 201 -5.08 3.59 -25.47
N ASP A 202 -3.80 3.31 -25.49
CA ASP A 202 -2.96 3.58 -26.66
C ASP A 202 -3.00 2.45 -27.70
N ASP A 203 -2.36 2.68 -28.84
CA ASP A 203 -2.26 1.73 -29.94
C ASP A 203 -1.41 0.48 -29.62
N GLN A 204 -0.62 0.52 -28.55
CA GLN A 204 0.11 -0.64 -28.02
C GLN A 204 -0.71 -1.42 -26.97
N GLY A 205 -1.93 -0.98 -26.69
CA GLY A 205 -2.84 -1.59 -25.72
C GLY A 205 -2.61 -1.15 -24.27
N ALA A 206 -1.67 -0.25 -24.00
CA ALA A 206 -1.42 0.24 -22.65
C ALA A 206 -2.53 1.18 -22.18
N GLY A 207 -2.97 0.97 -20.94
CA GLY A 207 -4.03 1.77 -20.31
C GLY A 207 -3.46 2.88 -19.42
N PHE A 208 -3.93 4.11 -19.64
CA PHE A 208 -3.49 5.29 -18.91
C PHE A 208 -4.67 6.02 -18.27
N TRP A 209 -4.40 6.66 -17.13
CA TRP A 209 -5.32 7.55 -16.45
C TRP A 209 -4.75 8.96 -16.44
N LEU A 210 -5.25 9.79 -17.34
CA LEU A 210 -4.86 11.19 -17.48
C LEU A 210 -5.94 12.07 -16.87
N TYR A 211 -5.56 13.24 -16.39
CA TYR A 211 -6.53 14.28 -16.10
C TYR A 211 -6.08 15.61 -16.68
N ARG A 212 -7.04 16.50 -16.85
CA ARG A 212 -6.78 17.92 -17.05
C ARG A 212 -7.16 18.71 -15.80
N GLU A 213 -6.31 19.65 -15.42
CA GLU A 213 -6.63 20.74 -14.51
C GLU A 213 -6.89 22.00 -15.33
N GLY A 214 -7.99 22.68 -15.08
CA GLY A 214 -8.43 23.77 -15.94
C GLY A 214 -9.67 23.37 -16.72
N LEU A 215 -10.79 24.01 -16.42
CA LEU A 215 -12.06 23.77 -17.12
C LEU A 215 -12.23 24.76 -18.28
N PRO A 216 -12.42 24.29 -19.53
CA PRO A 216 -12.73 25.18 -20.66
C PRO A 216 -14.00 26.00 -20.42
N GLU A 217 -14.99 25.44 -19.70
CA GLU A 217 -16.23 26.16 -19.35
C GLU A 217 -15.99 27.37 -18.44
N ARG A 218 -14.81 27.44 -17.79
CA ARG A 218 -14.37 28.55 -16.93
C ARG A 218 -13.32 29.44 -17.58
N HIS A 219 -13.06 29.25 -18.87
CA HIS A 219 -11.99 29.94 -19.61
C HIS A 219 -10.59 29.72 -19.01
N GLU A 220 -10.37 28.59 -18.33
CA GLU A 220 -9.08 28.22 -17.77
C GLU A 220 -8.25 27.50 -18.84
N THR A 221 -6.95 27.77 -18.91
CA THR A 221 -6.04 27.01 -19.78
C THR A 221 -5.84 25.61 -19.19
N PRO A 222 -6.17 24.52 -19.92
CA PRO A 222 -6.07 23.18 -19.41
C PRO A 222 -4.61 22.70 -19.41
N SER A 223 -4.16 22.21 -18.26
CA SER A 223 -2.88 21.51 -18.09
C SER A 223 -3.14 20.02 -17.92
N TRP A 224 -2.41 19.18 -18.65
CA TRP A 224 -2.62 17.73 -18.66
C TRP A 224 -1.57 16.99 -17.86
N PHE A 225 -2.03 15.97 -17.14
CA PHE A 225 -1.18 15.15 -16.28
C PHE A 225 -1.54 13.67 -16.40
N LEU A 226 -0.53 12.82 -16.37
CA LEU A 226 -0.65 11.38 -16.18
C LEU A 226 -0.62 11.07 -14.69
N HIS A 227 -1.64 10.36 -14.19
CA HIS A 227 -1.77 10.03 -12.76
C HIS A 227 -1.72 8.53 -12.48
N GLY A 228 -2.06 7.67 -13.43
CA GLY A 228 -2.03 6.22 -13.18
C GLY A 228 -2.08 5.36 -14.42
N PHE A 229 -1.98 4.05 -14.19
CA PHE A 229 -1.96 3.02 -15.23
C PHE A 229 -3.02 1.95 -14.96
N PHE A 230 -3.68 1.51 -16.03
CA PHE A 230 -4.54 0.33 -16.03
C PHE A 230 -3.76 -0.90 -16.51
N ALA A 231 -4.26 -2.09 -16.20
CA ALA A 231 -3.70 -3.37 -16.63
C ALA A 231 -3.87 -3.62 -18.13
#